data_AF-A0A7S1KI95-F1
#
_entry.id   AF-A0A7S1KI95-F1
#
_cell.length_a   1.000
_cell.length_b   1.000
_cell.length_c   1.000
_cell.angle_alpha   90.00
_cell.angle_beta   90.00
_cell.angle_gamma   90.00
#
_symmetry.space_group_name_H-M   'P 1'
#
loop_
_entity.id
_entity.type
_entity.pdbx_description
1 polymer ?
#
loop_
_entity_poly.entity_id
_entity_poly.type
_entity_poly.pdbx_seq_one_letter_code
_entity_poly.pdbx_strand_id
1 'polypeptide(L)'
;MRPEARRKRGVDVVRPIVIGTYAVMMTKKETDKRQDNATHQWTCLLRSPTNEDLSYFIKKVVFLLHSSFDRPERVVERPPYQVAEYGWGEFEIAVRIHFVDPTEKPLEITHFLRLFKDGSTDVQPPRDPMEAETVAHETYDEVIFHEPSDWFYDKLMAGPTGPPTQHALQGNFEHFDEEAELRKIGAADALIQGKIMELRQQLVEMEKKCKEAHDKRTELMQKQQAAAAIASGGALGGHSQQQGMPMAPPALPGQDVYMQPYTQ
;
A
#
# COMPACT_ATOMS: atom_id res chain seq x y z
N MET A 1 9.12 -16.10 -41.44
CA MET A 1 8.52 -14.98 -40.69
C MET A 1 7.06 -15.33 -40.47
N ARG A 2 6.55 -15.38 -39.23
CA ARG A 2 5.09 -15.46 -39.03
C ARG A 2 4.51 -14.11 -39.45
N PRO A 3 3.39 -14.06 -40.19
CA PRO A 3 2.70 -12.80 -40.43
C PRO A 3 2.40 -12.13 -39.09
N GLU A 4 2.54 -10.80 -39.02
CA GLU A 4 2.13 -10.03 -37.83
C GLU A 4 0.70 -10.43 -37.48
N ALA A 5 0.52 -10.98 -36.28
CA ALA A 5 -0.77 -11.51 -35.87
C ALA A 5 -1.76 -10.35 -35.74
N ARG A 6 -2.92 -10.48 -36.40
CA ARG A 6 -4.02 -9.52 -36.25
C ARG A 6 -4.36 -9.40 -34.76
N ARG A 7 -4.46 -8.16 -34.26
CA ARG A 7 -4.75 -7.84 -32.85
C ARG A 7 -6.23 -7.49 -32.66
N LYS A 8 -6.80 -7.85 -31.52
CA LYS A 8 -8.17 -7.51 -31.12
C LYS A 8 -8.25 -6.06 -30.63
N ARG A 9 -8.56 -5.13 -31.52
CA ARG A 9 -8.62 -3.69 -31.18
C ARG A 9 -9.66 -3.38 -30.10
N GLY A 10 -9.29 -2.52 -29.16
CA GLY A 10 -10.15 -2.06 -28.07
C GLY A 10 -10.58 -3.14 -27.08
N VAL A 11 -9.86 -4.25 -27.00
CA VAL A 11 -10.17 -5.37 -26.11
C VAL A 11 -9.05 -5.53 -25.08
N ASP A 12 -9.42 -5.48 -23.81
CA ASP A 12 -8.55 -5.84 -22.68
C ASP A 12 -8.99 -7.17 -22.10
N VAL A 13 -8.02 -8.04 -21.84
CA VAL A 13 -8.25 -9.33 -21.17
C VAL A 13 -7.43 -9.37 -19.89
N VAL A 14 -8.13 -9.48 -18.76
CA VAL A 14 -7.52 -9.45 -17.42
C VAL A 14 -7.38 -10.86 -16.87
N ARG A 15 -6.22 -11.20 -16.31
CA ARG A 15 -5.96 -12.50 -15.67
C ARG A 15 -5.38 -12.32 -14.26
N PRO A 16 -6.13 -12.72 -13.21
CA PRO A 16 -5.68 -12.54 -11.85
C PRO A 16 -4.60 -13.57 -11.51
N ILE A 17 -3.59 -13.12 -10.77
CA ILE A 17 -2.48 -13.93 -10.30
C ILE A 17 -2.18 -13.60 -8.84
N VAL A 18 -1.56 -14.55 -8.16
CA VAL A 18 -1.03 -14.38 -6.81
C VAL A 18 0.41 -14.85 -6.82
N ILE A 19 1.31 -14.02 -6.32
CA ILE A 19 2.66 -14.46 -5.97
C ILE A 19 2.77 -14.48 -4.46
N GLY A 20 3.26 -15.61 -3.94
CA GLY A 20 3.28 -15.89 -2.52
C GLY A 20 4.63 -16.44 -2.08
N THR A 21 5.01 -16.09 -0.86
CA THR A 21 6.12 -16.72 -0.15
C THR A 21 5.62 -17.37 1.12
N TYR A 22 6.10 -18.58 1.38
CA TYR A 22 5.74 -19.36 2.56
C TYR A 22 7.03 -19.84 3.21
N ALA A 23 7.28 -19.40 4.44
CA ALA A 23 8.46 -19.75 5.19
C ALA A 23 8.09 -20.56 6.44
N VAL A 24 8.92 -21.55 6.76
CA VAL A 24 8.80 -22.36 7.97
C VAL A 24 10.16 -22.34 8.65
N MET A 25 10.17 -21.91 9.92
CA MET A 25 11.37 -21.97 10.75
C MET A 25 11.76 -23.42 11.02
N MET A 26 13.02 -23.74 10.79
CA MET A 26 13.56 -25.07 11.05
C MET A 26 13.82 -25.28 12.54
N THR A 27 13.71 -26.53 12.98
CA THR A 27 14.09 -26.93 14.34
C THR A 27 15.60 -26.83 14.54
N LYS A 28 16.03 -26.75 15.81
CA LYS A 28 17.46 -26.75 16.15
C LYS A 28 18.20 -27.98 15.60
N LYS A 29 17.56 -29.14 15.64
CA LYS A 29 18.10 -30.40 15.11
C LYS A 29 18.29 -30.37 13.58
N GLU A 30 17.41 -29.69 12.86
CA GLU A 30 17.55 -29.51 11.41
C GLU A 30 18.67 -28.53 11.09
N THR A 31 18.70 -27.37 11.77
CA THR A 31 19.76 -26.36 11.57
C THR A 31 21.15 -26.92 11.89
N ASP A 32 21.30 -27.71 12.97
CA ASP A 32 22.60 -28.26 13.40
C ASP A 32 23.16 -29.31 12.43
N LYS A 33 22.32 -29.89 11.56
CA LYS A 33 22.77 -30.82 10.50
C LYS A 33 23.26 -30.11 9.25
N ARG A 34 22.99 -28.82 9.12
CA ARG A 34 23.39 -28.04 7.96
C ARG A 34 24.81 -27.54 8.11
N GLN A 35 25.46 -27.33 6.97
CA GLN A 35 26.80 -26.74 6.89
C GLN A 35 26.73 -25.22 6.67
N ASP A 36 25.56 -24.70 6.31
CA ASP A 36 25.27 -23.28 6.17
C ASP A 36 24.58 -22.72 7.43
N ASN A 37 24.26 -21.43 7.41
CA ASN A 37 23.59 -20.71 8.49
C ASN A 37 22.08 -20.52 8.24
N ALA A 38 21.45 -21.34 7.39
CA ALA A 38 20.04 -21.20 7.10
C ALA A 38 19.18 -21.55 8.31
N THR A 39 18.15 -20.74 8.56
CA THR A 39 17.23 -20.90 9.70
C THR A 39 15.81 -21.25 9.27
N HIS A 40 15.45 -20.96 8.01
CA HIS A 40 14.16 -21.23 7.42
C HIS A 40 14.30 -22.08 6.16
N GLN A 41 13.28 -22.89 5.91
CA GLN A 41 12.93 -23.31 4.56
C GLN A 41 11.84 -22.37 4.05
N TRP A 42 11.90 -21.98 2.80
CA TRP A 42 10.88 -21.13 2.20
C TRP A 42 10.60 -21.52 0.76
N THR A 43 9.37 -21.25 0.33
CA THR A 43 8.92 -21.46 -1.06
C THR A 43 8.34 -20.16 -1.59
N CYS A 44 8.80 -19.72 -2.75
CA CYS A 44 8.16 -18.67 -3.54
C CYS A 44 7.43 -19.31 -4.71
N LEU A 45 6.18 -18.93 -4.95
CA LEU A 45 5.37 -19.49 -6.03
C LEU A 45 4.45 -18.46 -6.68
N LEU A 46 4.11 -18.73 -7.95
CA LEU A 46 3.08 -18.03 -8.71
C LEU A 46 1.88 -18.98 -8.91
N ARG A 47 0.68 -18.51 -8.55
CA ARG A 47 -0.58 -19.27 -8.65
C ARG A 47 -1.73 -18.39 -9.13
N SER A 48 -2.85 -19.01 -9.47
CA SER A 48 -4.14 -18.31 -9.55
C SER A 48 -4.74 -18.16 -8.15
N PRO A 49 -5.51 -17.08 -7.85
CA PRO A 49 -6.34 -17.01 -6.66
C PRO A 49 -7.28 -18.22 -6.49
N THR A 50 -7.79 -18.76 -7.61
CA THR A 50 -8.71 -19.90 -7.65
C THR A 50 -8.02 -21.26 -7.86
N ASN A 51 -6.68 -21.27 -7.87
CA ASN A 51 -5.84 -22.45 -8.17
C ASN A 51 -6.08 -23.06 -9.57
N GLU A 52 -6.59 -22.29 -10.53
CA GLU A 52 -6.61 -22.73 -11.93
C GLU A 52 -5.19 -22.93 -12.49
N ASP A 53 -5.07 -23.76 -13.54
CA ASP A 53 -3.82 -23.90 -14.28
C ASP A 53 -3.54 -22.64 -15.11
N LEU A 54 -2.39 -22.00 -14.89
CA LEU A 54 -1.97 -20.80 -15.62
C LEU A 54 -1.21 -21.10 -16.92
N SER A 55 -0.90 -22.37 -17.20
CA SER A 55 -0.04 -22.77 -18.33
C SER A 55 -0.61 -22.44 -19.71
N TYR A 56 -1.91 -22.15 -19.81
CA TYR A 56 -2.54 -21.75 -21.06
C TYR A 56 -2.05 -20.37 -21.53
N PHE A 57 -1.67 -19.46 -20.63
CA PHE A 57 -1.15 -18.14 -20.98
C PHE A 57 0.28 -17.88 -20.51
N ILE A 58 0.78 -18.63 -19.53
CA ILE A 58 2.17 -18.55 -19.04
C ILE A 58 3.02 -19.62 -19.72
N LYS A 59 4.11 -19.20 -20.36
CA LYS A 59 5.12 -20.08 -20.95
C LYS A 59 6.16 -20.54 -19.93
N LYS A 60 6.68 -19.61 -19.14
CA LYS A 60 7.66 -19.87 -18.08
C LYS A 60 7.68 -18.73 -17.08
N VAL A 61 8.14 -19.02 -15.87
CA VAL A 61 8.38 -18.05 -14.81
C VAL A 61 9.86 -18.10 -14.45
N VAL A 62 10.45 -16.92 -14.27
CA VAL A 62 11.83 -16.77 -13.82
C VAL A 62 11.82 -16.09 -12.47
N PHE A 63 12.33 -16.77 -11.44
CA PHE A 63 12.53 -16.20 -10.11
C PHE A 63 13.98 -15.74 -10.00
N LEU A 64 14.20 -14.44 -9.82
CA LEU A 64 15.52 -13.86 -9.56
C LEU A 64 15.68 -13.67 -8.06
N LEU A 65 16.50 -14.53 -7.47
CA LEU A 65 16.87 -14.51 -6.06
C LEU A 65 17.99 -13.50 -5.79
N HIS A 66 18.27 -13.24 -4.52
CA HIS A 66 19.42 -12.44 -4.13
C HIS A 66 20.75 -13.02 -4.66
N SER A 67 21.70 -12.16 -5.01
CA SER A 67 22.98 -12.53 -5.64
C SER A 67 23.85 -13.50 -4.82
N SER A 68 23.58 -13.65 -3.52
CA SER A 68 24.27 -14.60 -2.63
C SER A 68 23.87 -16.06 -2.86
N PHE A 69 22.78 -16.33 -3.57
CA PHE A 69 22.36 -17.69 -3.88
C PHE A 69 23.11 -18.22 -5.10
N ASP A 70 23.46 -19.50 -5.07
CA ASP A 70 23.97 -20.18 -6.26
C ASP A 70 22.90 -20.23 -7.35
N ARG A 71 23.29 -19.80 -8.55
CA ARG A 71 22.39 -19.65 -9.71
C ARG A 71 21.15 -18.87 -9.31
N PRO A 72 21.27 -17.56 -9.02
CA PRO A 72 20.15 -16.77 -8.47
C PRO A 72 18.97 -16.66 -9.43
N GLU A 73 19.19 -16.83 -10.73
CA GLU A 73 18.12 -16.95 -11.72
C GLU A 73 17.60 -18.39 -11.81
N ARG A 74 16.34 -18.60 -11.44
CA ARG A 74 15.66 -19.90 -11.46
C ARG A 74 14.54 -19.90 -12.48
N VAL A 75 14.64 -20.75 -13.49
CA VAL A 75 13.66 -20.84 -14.58
C VAL A 75 12.74 -22.04 -14.37
N VAL A 76 11.44 -21.80 -14.34
CA VAL A 76 10.39 -22.82 -14.19
C VAL A 76 9.46 -22.77 -15.39
N GLU A 77 9.49 -23.82 -16.21
CA GLU A 77 8.75 -23.85 -17.50
C GLU A 77 7.38 -24.53 -17.39
N ARG A 78 7.06 -25.18 -16.28
CA ARG A 78 5.80 -25.91 -16.08
C ARG A 78 5.26 -25.69 -14.67
N PRO A 79 3.92 -25.72 -14.49
CA PRO A 79 3.33 -25.68 -13.17
C PRO A 79 3.71 -26.94 -12.34
N PRO A 80 3.78 -26.84 -11.01
CA PRO A 80 3.61 -25.61 -10.22
C PRO A 80 4.81 -24.66 -10.40
N TYR A 81 4.53 -23.37 -10.65
CA TYR A 81 5.55 -22.36 -10.85
C TYR A 81 6.11 -21.93 -9.50
N GLN A 82 7.13 -22.63 -9.00
CA GLN A 82 7.69 -22.37 -7.68
C GLN A 82 9.19 -22.63 -7.59
N VAL A 83 9.80 -22.02 -6.58
CA VAL A 83 11.17 -22.31 -6.12
C VAL A 83 11.14 -22.52 -4.61
N ALA A 84 11.87 -23.53 -4.14
CA ALA A 84 12.05 -23.79 -2.72
C ALA A 84 13.54 -23.71 -2.39
N GLU A 85 13.85 -23.05 -1.28
CA GLU A 85 15.21 -22.76 -0.85
C GLU A 85 15.32 -22.68 0.67
N TYR A 86 16.55 -22.64 1.15
CA TYR A 86 16.86 -22.42 2.56
C TYR A 86 17.53 -21.06 2.74
N GLY A 87 17.23 -20.36 3.82
CA GLY A 87 17.80 -19.05 4.07
C GLY A 87 17.60 -18.55 5.49
N TRP A 88 18.18 -17.41 5.78
CA TRP A 88 18.10 -16.73 7.08
C TRP A 88 17.64 -15.28 6.98
N GLY A 89 17.68 -14.70 5.77
CA GLY A 89 17.37 -13.30 5.52
C GLY A 89 16.13 -13.14 4.65
N GLU A 90 15.43 -12.05 4.90
CA GLU A 90 14.33 -11.53 4.10
C GLU A 90 14.88 -10.66 2.97
N PHE A 91 14.31 -10.77 1.77
CA PHE A 91 14.75 -10.02 0.61
C PHE A 91 13.67 -9.98 -0.47
N GLU A 92 13.85 -9.09 -1.44
CA GLU A 92 12.99 -8.99 -2.62
C GLU A 92 13.34 -10.05 -3.66
N ILE A 93 12.34 -10.80 -4.12
CA ILE A 93 12.42 -11.75 -5.21
C ILE A 93 11.73 -11.13 -6.42
N ALA A 94 12.45 -10.94 -7.53
CA ALA A 94 11.81 -10.54 -8.79
C ALA A 94 11.26 -11.77 -9.51
N VAL A 95 9.96 -11.76 -9.81
CA VAL A 95 9.23 -12.82 -10.50
C VAL A 95 8.89 -12.33 -11.90
N ARG A 96 9.61 -12.85 -12.90
CA ARG A 96 9.43 -12.50 -14.30
C ARG A 96 8.63 -13.57 -15.04
N ILE A 97 7.45 -13.19 -15.50
CA ILE A 97 6.48 -14.04 -16.18
C ILE A 97 6.63 -13.85 -17.69
N HIS A 98 6.91 -14.94 -18.40
CA HIS A 98 6.91 -14.97 -19.86
C HIS A 98 5.63 -15.62 -20.39
N PHE A 99 5.01 -14.99 -21.36
CA PHE A 99 3.74 -15.46 -21.92
C PHE A 99 3.93 -16.46 -23.08
N VAL A 100 2.88 -17.24 -23.34
CA VAL A 100 2.83 -18.17 -24.47
C VAL A 100 2.95 -17.41 -25.80
N ASP A 101 2.30 -16.25 -25.91
CA ASP A 101 2.48 -15.36 -27.05
C ASP A 101 3.81 -14.60 -26.91
N PRO A 102 4.82 -14.87 -27.78
CA PRO A 102 6.11 -14.19 -27.70
C PRO A 102 6.05 -12.70 -28.09
N THR A 103 4.94 -12.20 -28.64
CA THR A 103 4.78 -10.76 -28.91
C THR A 103 4.39 -9.97 -27.67
N GLU A 104 3.85 -10.64 -26.65
CA GLU A 104 3.57 -10.01 -25.37
C GLU A 104 4.87 -9.86 -24.55
N LYS A 105 5.08 -8.66 -24.00
CA LYS A 105 6.28 -8.37 -23.20
C LYS A 105 6.23 -9.16 -21.89
N PRO A 106 7.34 -9.72 -21.41
CA PRO A 106 7.37 -10.32 -20.07
C PRO A 106 6.98 -9.31 -18.99
N LEU A 107 6.22 -9.76 -18.01
CA LEU A 107 5.85 -8.99 -16.83
C LEU A 107 6.83 -9.32 -15.70
N GLU A 108 7.36 -8.31 -15.01
CA GLU A 108 8.24 -8.51 -13.84
C GLU A 108 7.62 -7.85 -12.62
N ILE A 109 7.44 -8.64 -11.56
CA ILE A 109 6.84 -8.21 -10.29
C ILE A 109 7.83 -8.53 -9.18
N THR A 110 8.08 -7.56 -8.30
CA THR A 110 8.94 -7.76 -7.13
C THR A 110 8.08 -8.16 -5.93
N HIS A 111 8.42 -9.29 -5.29
CA HIS A 111 7.73 -9.79 -4.12
C HIS A 111 8.68 -9.95 -2.93
N PHE A 112 8.27 -9.51 -1.74
CA PHE A 112 9.11 -9.57 -0.55
C PHE A 112 8.95 -10.93 0.17
N LEU A 113 10.07 -11.64 0.35
CA LEU A 113 10.13 -12.85 1.17
C LEU A 113 10.10 -12.46 2.65
N ARG A 114 9.03 -12.84 3.36
CA ARG A 114 8.95 -12.76 4.83
C ARG A 114 9.26 -14.11 5.46
N LEU A 115 10.13 -14.09 6.46
CA LEU A 115 10.50 -15.25 7.27
C LEU A 115 9.86 -15.19 8.66
N PHE A 116 9.64 -13.98 9.17
CA PHE A 116 9.09 -13.76 10.50
C PHE A 116 7.71 -13.09 10.44
N LYS A 117 6.93 -13.27 11.51
CA LYS A 117 5.66 -12.56 11.67
C LYS A 117 5.90 -11.12 12.14
N ASP A 118 5.03 -10.22 11.70
CA ASP A 118 5.06 -8.83 12.15
C ASP A 118 4.92 -8.76 13.67
N GLY A 119 5.87 -8.06 14.31
CA GLY A 119 5.88 -7.88 15.78
C GLY A 119 6.48 -9.03 16.58
N SER A 120 7.08 -10.05 15.97
CA SER A 120 7.77 -11.11 16.72
C SER A 120 9.07 -10.58 17.34
N THR A 121 9.18 -10.60 18.68
CA THR A 121 10.37 -10.12 19.41
C THR A 121 11.20 -11.24 20.03
N ASP A 122 10.63 -12.43 20.23
CA ASP A 122 11.34 -13.62 20.74
C ASP A 122 11.10 -14.78 19.79
N VAL A 123 12.03 -14.97 18.86
CA VAL A 123 11.94 -16.03 17.85
C VAL A 123 12.84 -17.18 18.28
N GLN A 124 12.22 -18.26 18.75
CA GLN A 124 12.90 -19.50 19.12
C GLN A 124 12.60 -20.59 18.11
N PRO A 125 13.60 -21.41 17.72
CA PRO A 125 13.36 -22.58 16.89
C PRO A 125 12.31 -23.51 17.51
N PRO A 126 11.38 -24.07 16.73
CA PRO A 126 10.40 -25.03 17.24
C PRO A 126 11.09 -26.29 17.77
N ARG A 127 10.44 -26.95 18.74
CA ARG A 127 10.95 -28.20 19.31
C ARG A 127 10.67 -29.39 18.40
N ASP A 128 9.50 -29.38 17.77
CA ASP A 128 9.04 -30.39 16.82
C ASP A 128 8.67 -29.72 15.47
N PRO A 129 9.03 -30.31 14.31
CA PRO A 129 8.61 -29.78 13.02
C PRO A 129 7.08 -29.62 12.85
N MET A 130 6.25 -30.41 13.55
CA MET A 130 4.79 -30.26 13.52
C MET A 130 4.29 -29.00 14.24
N GLU A 131 5.09 -28.42 15.14
CA GLU A 131 4.77 -27.14 15.80
C GLU A 131 5.18 -25.95 14.95
N ALA A 132 5.95 -26.17 13.87
CA ALA A 132 6.47 -25.11 13.04
C ALA A 132 5.33 -24.44 12.25
N GLU A 133 5.11 -23.16 12.54
CA GLU A 133 4.11 -22.37 11.84
C GLU A 133 4.63 -21.91 10.46
N THR A 134 3.73 -21.86 9.48
CA THR A 134 4.03 -21.26 8.19
C THR A 134 3.75 -19.77 8.21
N VAL A 135 4.76 -18.95 7.92
CA VAL A 135 4.61 -17.54 7.62
C VAL A 135 4.28 -17.41 6.14
N ALA A 136 3.03 -17.08 5.83
CA ALA A 136 2.58 -16.76 4.48
C ALA A 136 2.63 -15.24 4.25
N HIS A 137 3.06 -14.85 3.05
CA HIS A 137 2.99 -13.47 2.57
C HIS A 137 2.65 -13.51 1.09
N GLU A 138 1.42 -13.16 0.74
CA GLU A 138 0.92 -13.17 -0.63
C GLU A 138 0.64 -11.76 -1.15
N THR A 139 0.70 -11.61 -2.47
CA THR A 139 0.34 -10.38 -3.17
C THR A 139 -0.50 -10.75 -4.39
N TYR A 140 -1.71 -10.20 -4.43
CA TYR A 140 -2.63 -10.30 -5.57
C TYR A 140 -2.25 -9.25 -6.63
N ASP A 141 -2.27 -9.66 -7.89
CA ASP A 141 -2.04 -8.77 -9.03
C ASP A 141 -2.85 -9.25 -10.25
N GLU A 142 -2.94 -8.41 -11.28
CA GLU A 142 -3.70 -8.67 -12.48
C GLU A 142 -2.87 -8.45 -13.74
N VAL A 143 -2.74 -9.50 -14.54
CA VAL A 143 -2.10 -9.40 -15.86
C VAL A 143 -3.13 -8.87 -16.85
N ILE A 144 -2.86 -7.69 -17.42
CA ILE A 144 -3.71 -7.07 -18.44
C ILE A 144 -3.08 -7.27 -19.81
N PHE A 145 -3.74 -8.05 -20.66
CA PHE A 145 -3.41 -8.18 -22.07
C PHE A 145 -4.21 -7.15 -22.87
N HIS A 146 -3.56 -6.06 -23.24
CA HIS A 146 -4.15 -5.00 -24.07
C HIS A 146 -4.06 -5.33 -25.56
N GLU A 147 -5.22 -5.40 -26.22
CA GLU A 147 -5.38 -5.78 -27.62
C GLU A 147 -4.62 -7.06 -28.00
N PRO A 148 -4.85 -8.21 -27.33
CA PRO A 148 -4.09 -9.43 -27.60
C PRO A 148 -4.21 -9.87 -29.07
N SER A 149 -3.22 -10.63 -29.54
CA SER A 149 -3.31 -11.25 -30.86
C SER A 149 -4.55 -12.17 -30.93
N ASP A 150 -5.18 -12.29 -32.10
CA ASP A 150 -6.45 -13.00 -32.23
C ASP A 150 -6.42 -14.44 -31.68
N TRP A 151 -5.35 -15.18 -32.00
CA TRP A 151 -5.20 -16.56 -31.52
C TRP A 151 -4.97 -16.62 -30.02
N PHE A 152 -4.27 -15.62 -29.46
CA PHE A 152 -4.00 -15.56 -28.03
C PHE A 152 -5.24 -15.13 -27.27
N TYR A 153 -6.05 -14.22 -27.82
CA TYR A 153 -7.39 -13.91 -27.33
C TYR A 153 -8.25 -15.17 -27.26
N ASP A 154 -8.35 -15.94 -28.37
CA ASP A 154 -9.14 -17.17 -28.39
C ASP A 154 -8.64 -18.16 -27.32
N LYS A 155 -7.33 -18.27 -27.15
CA LYS A 155 -6.71 -19.10 -26.11
C LYS A 155 -7.01 -18.61 -24.69
N LEU A 156 -6.96 -17.30 -24.46
CA LEU A 156 -7.28 -16.69 -23.18
C LEU A 156 -8.75 -16.96 -22.85
N MET A 157 -9.68 -16.72 -23.79
CA MET A 157 -11.12 -16.91 -23.60
C MET A 157 -11.52 -18.38 -23.43
N ALA A 158 -10.79 -19.32 -24.03
CA ALA A 158 -10.98 -20.74 -23.78
C ALA A 158 -10.65 -21.14 -22.33
N GLY A 159 -9.75 -20.41 -21.68
CA GLY A 159 -9.37 -20.62 -20.29
C GLY A 159 -8.55 -21.90 -20.05
N PRO A 160 -8.39 -22.31 -18.79
CA PRO A 160 -7.73 -23.55 -18.43
C PRO A 160 -8.54 -24.77 -18.88
N THR A 161 -7.87 -25.75 -19.50
CA THR A 161 -8.52 -27.01 -19.93
C THR A 161 -8.38 -28.16 -18.94
N GLY A 162 -7.52 -28.00 -17.93
CA GLY A 162 -7.22 -29.02 -16.92
C GLY A 162 -7.95 -28.78 -15.58
N PRO A 163 -7.97 -29.79 -14.69
CA PRO A 163 -8.45 -29.59 -13.32
C PRO A 163 -7.58 -28.55 -12.58
N PRO A 164 -8.09 -27.93 -11.50
CA PRO A 164 -7.31 -27.06 -10.65
C PRO A 164 -6.03 -27.73 -10.17
N THR A 165 -4.95 -26.96 -10.07
CA THR A 165 -3.65 -27.45 -9.63
C THR A 165 -3.70 -27.66 -8.12
N GLN A 166 -3.62 -28.93 -7.67
CA GLN A 166 -3.47 -29.23 -6.24
C GLN A 166 -2.06 -28.85 -5.78
N HIS A 167 -1.97 -28.17 -4.63
CA HIS A 167 -0.71 -27.73 -4.07
C HIS A 167 -0.60 -28.07 -2.58
N ALA A 168 0.58 -28.53 -2.14
CA ALA A 168 0.80 -28.95 -0.75
C ALA A 168 0.60 -27.81 0.27
N LEU A 169 0.89 -26.56 -0.14
CA LEU A 169 0.72 -25.36 0.69
C LEU A 169 -0.68 -24.74 0.61
N GLN A 170 -1.63 -25.37 -0.08
CA GLN A 170 -2.97 -24.78 -0.31
C GLN A 170 -3.71 -24.44 1.00
N GLY A 171 -3.44 -25.16 2.10
CA GLY A 171 -3.99 -24.83 3.42
C GLY A 171 -3.48 -23.51 4.02
N ASN A 172 -2.38 -22.97 3.50
CA ASN A 172 -1.76 -21.71 3.94
C ASN A 172 -2.02 -20.55 2.97
N PHE A 173 -2.78 -20.78 1.89
CA PHE A 173 -3.06 -19.74 0.90
C PHE A 173 -4.04 -18.71 1.45
N GLU A 174 -3.79 -17.44 1.18
CA GLU A 174 -4.75 -16.39 1.49
C GLU A 174 -5.94 -16.49 0.53
N HIS A 175 -7.12 -16.13 1.04
CA HIS A 175 -8.35 -16.11 0.28
C HIS A 175 -8.67 -14.68 -0.14
N PHE A 176 -8.55 -14.41 -1.44
CA PHE A 176 -8.90 -13.13 -2.03
C PHE A 176 -10.38 -13.14 -2.44
N ASP A 177 -11.22 -12.59 -1.57
CA ASP A 177 -12.65 -12.36 -1.83
C ASP A 177 -12.87 -10.86 -2.09
N GLU A 178 -12.94 -10.49 -3.37
CA GLU A 178 -13.14 -9.11 -3.81
C GLU A 178 -14.39 -8.47 -3.19
N GLU A 179 -15.50 -9.21 -3.09
CA GLU A 179 -16.76 -8.69 -2.54
C GLU A 179 -16.65 -8.46 -1.03
N ALA A 180 -15.94 -9.33 -0.32
CA ALA A 180 -15.63 -9.09 1.09
C ALA A 180 -14.71 -7.88 1.28
N GLU A 181 -13.66 -7.73 0.48
CA GLU A 181 -12.74 -6.59 0.57
C GLU A 181 -13.42 -5.26 0.23
N LEU A 182 -14.23 -5.22 -0.83
CA LEU A 182 -15.03 -4.04 -1.19
C LEU A 182 -15.99 -3.63 -0.06
N ARG A 183 -16.62 -4.61 0.62
CA ARG A 183 -17.47 -4.34 1.79
C ARG A 183 -16.68 -3.74 2.95
N LYS A 184 -15.46 -4.25 3.23
CA LYS A 184 -14.59 -3.68 4.28
C LYS A 184 -14.19 -2.24 3.95
N ILE A 185 -13.79 -1.97 2.71
CA ILE A 185 -13.42 -0.63 2.25
C ILE A 185 -14.62 0.32 2.36
N GLY A 186 -15.81 -0.10 1.90
CA GLY A 186 -17.03 0.69 2.00
C GLY A 186 -17.42 1.01 3.44
N ALA A 187 -17.25 0.05 4.37
CA ALA A 187 -17.49 0.28 5.78
C ALA A 187 -16.48 1.27 6.39
N ALA A 188 -15.20 1.16 6.02
CA ALA A 188 -14.16 2.10 6.46
C ALA A 188 -14.41 3.52 5.93
N ASP A 189 -14.81 3.66 4.66
CA ASP A 189 -15.17 4.95 4.07
C ASP A 189 -16.36 5.59 4.80
N ALA A 190 -17.41 4.81 5.11
CA ALA A 190 -18.55 5.30 5.87
C ALA A 190 -18.14 5.82 7.27
N LEU A 191 -17.19 5.14 7.95
CA LEU A 191 -16.65 5.60 9.23
C LEU A 191 -15.87 6.91 9.09
N ILE A 192 -15.01 7.01 8.07
CA ILE A 192 -14.23 8.22 7.80
C ILE A 192 -15.15 9.39 7.48
N GLN A 193 -16.14 9.19 6.61
CA GLN A 193 -17.13 10.21 6.28
C GLN A 193 -17.89 10.68 7.51
N GLY A 194 -18.32 9.76 8.37
CA GLY A 194 -18.95 10.09 9.66
C GLY A 194 -18.05 10.96 10.54
N LYS A 195 -16.75 10.62 10.63
CA LYS A 195 -15.80 11.40 11.43
C LYS A 195 -15.52 12.79 10.82
N ILE A 196 -15.45 12.88 9.50
CA ILE A 196 -15.33 14.15 8.78
C ILE A 196 -16.54 15.04 9.08
N MET A 197 -17.76 14.49 9.05
CA MET A 197 -18.97 15.25 9.37
C MET A 197 -18.96 15.76 10.81
N GLU A 198 -18.57 14.91 11.78
CA GLU A 198 -18.46 15.29 13.18
C GLU A 198 -17.45 16.43 13.38
N LEU A 199 -16.25 16.30 12.79
CA LEU A 199 -15.20 17.31 12.90
C LEU A 199 -15.62 18.63 12.24
N ARG A 200 -16.30 18.59 11.08
CA ARG A 200 -16.86 19.78 10.44
C ARG A 200 -17.88 20.48 11.35
N GLN A 201 -18.76 19.71 12.00
CA GLN A 201 -19.74 20.28 12.94
C GLN A 201 -19.07 20.93 14.16
N GLN A 202 -18.03 20.29 14.70
CA GLN A 202 -17.23 20.85 15.79
C GLN A 202 -16.51 22.14 15.35
N LEU A 203 -16.01 22.19 14.11
CA LEU A 203 -15.33 23.36 13.56
C LEU A 203 -16.28 24.56 13.46
N VAL A 204 -17.49 24.35 12.93
CA VAL A 204 -18.54 25.39 12.88
C VAL A 204 -18.92 25.89 14.28
N GLU A 205 -19.07 24.98 15.25
CA GLU A 205 -19.40 25.34 16.63
C GLU A 205 -18.26 26.15 17.29
N MET A 206 -17.01 25.76 17.05
CA MET A 206 -15.85 26.48 17.57
C MET A 206 -15.68 27.85 16.92
N GLU A 207 -15.92 27.99 15.61
CA GLU A 207 -15.93 29.29 14.92
C GLU A 207 -16.97 30.24 15.52
N LYS A 208 -18.17 29.74 15.83
CA LYS A 208 -19.21 30.52 16.49
C LYS A 208 -18.77 31.00 17.87
N LYS A 209 -18.21 30.10 18.70
CA LYS A 209 -17.68 30.46 20.03
C LYS A 209 -16.55 31.48 19.95
N CYS A 210 -15.64 31.33 18.98
CA CYS A 210 -14.57 32.29 18.73
C CYS A 210 -15.14 33.67 18.38
N LYS A 211 -16.16 33.74 17.52
CA LYS A 211 -16.83 34.99 17.15
C LYS A 211 -17.51 35.66 18.35
N GLU A 212 -18.27 34.91 19.14
CA GLU A 212 -18.93 35.43 20.34
C GLU A 212 -17.92 35.95 21.38
N ALA A 213 -16.79 35.26 21.56
CA ALA A 213 -15.72 35.70 22.44
C ALA A 213 -15.06 36.99 21.93
N HIS A 214 -14.87 37.11 20.61
CA HIS A 214 -14.34 38.31 19.97
C HIS A 214 -15.26 39.53 20.15
N ASP A 215 -16.57 39.35 19.93
CA ASP A 215 -17.57 40.41 20.09
C ASP A 215 -17.61 40.90 21.55
N LYS A 216 -17.66 39.98 22.52
CA LYS A 216 -17.63 40.31 23.97
C LYS A 216 -16.37 41.08 24.36
N ARG A 217 -15.19 40.65 23.86
CA ARG A 217 -13.92 41.34 24.12
C ARG A 217 -13.93 42.77 23.55
N THR A 218 -14.51 42.95 22.36
CA THR A 218 -14.61 44.26 21.71
C THR A 218 -15.54 45.20 22.48
N GLU A 219 -16.68 44.70 22.94
CA GLU A 219 -17.62 45.47 23.75
C GLU A 219 -17.02 45.88 25.11
N LEU A 220 -16.29 44.97 25.77
CA LEU A 220 -15.55 45.25 27.00
C LEU A 220 -14.48 46.34 26.80
N MET A 221 -13.73 46.29 25.69
CA MET A 221 -12.76 47.35 25.38
C MET A 221 -13.44 48.70 25.15
N GLN A 222 -14.55 48.75 24.41
CA GLN A 222 -15.30 50.00 24.21
C GLN A 222 -15.84 50.56 25.53
N LYS A 223 -16.38 49.72 26.41
CA LYS A 223 -16.84 50.12 27.75
C LYS A 223 -15.69 50.66 28.61
N GLN A 224 -14.53 50.01 28.59
CA GLN A 224 -13.33 50.50 29.29
C GLN A 224 -12.84 51.84 28.74
N GLN A 225 -12.79 52.00 27.41
CA GLN A 225 -12.42 53.26 26.77
C GLN A 225 -13.40 54.40 27.09
N ALA A 226 -14.71 54.13 27.06
CA ALA A 226 -15.73 55.11 27.44
C ALA A 226 -15.63 55.50 28.92
N ALA A 227 -15.42 54.54 29.82
CA ALA A 227 -15.24 54.82 31.25
C ALA A 227 -13.96 55.64 31.50
N ALA A 228 -12.87 55.33 30.80
CA ALA A 228 -11.63 56.11 30.85
C ALA A 228 -11.81 57.53 30.31
N ALA A 229 -12.57 57.71 29.22
CA ALA A 229 -12.89 59.03 28.66
C ALA A 229 -13.73 59.88 29.64
N ILE A 230 -14.74 59.29 30.28
CA ILE A 230 -15.56 59.97 31.31
C ILE A 230 -14.71 60.33 32.53
N ALA A 231 -13.82 59.45 32.98
CA ALA A 231 -12.89 59.73 34.07
C ALA A 231 -11.90 60.86 33.72
N SER A 232 -11.50 60.99 32.45
CA SER A 232 -10.65 62.09 31.97
C SER A 232 -11.40 63.40 31.68
N GLY A 233 -12.72 63.35 31.44
CA GLY A 233 -13.57 64.52 31.17
C GLY A 233 -13.95 65.35 32.41
N GLY A 234 -13.61 64.88 33.61
CA GLY A 234 -13.81 65.59 34.88
C GLY A 234 -12.70 66.57 35.27
N ALA A 235 -11.69 66.80 34.42
CA ALA A 235 -10.59 67.70 34.70
C ALA A 235 -10.29 68.61 33.50
N LEU A 236 -11.04 69.72 33.38
CA LEU A 236 -10.60 70.90 32.65
C LEU A 236 -10.31 72.03 33.64
N GLY A 237 -9.02 72.29 33.83
CA GLY A 237 -8.51 73.42 34.60
C GLY A 237 -6.98 73.48 34.67
N GLY A 238 -6.32 73.81 33.55
CA GLY A 238 -5.05 74.57 33.59
C GLY A 238 -3.79 73.95 32.96
N HIS A 239 -3.34 74.60 31.88
CA HIS A 239 -1.93 74.79 31.43
C HIS A 239 -1.15 73.55 30.94
N SER A 240 -0.23 73.57 29.97
CA SER A 240 0.22 74.50 28.91
C SER A 240 1.26 73.71 28.07
N GLN A 241 1.30 73.92 26.74
CA GLN A 241 2.41 73.70 25.78
C GLN A 241 3.51 72.65 26.07
N GLN A 242 3.70 71.69 25.14
CA GLN A 242 4.87 71.67 24.25
C GLN A 242 4.78 70.62 23.12
N GLN A 243 5.49 70.93 22.03
CA GLN A 243 5.55 70.26 20.73
C GLN A 243 6.34 68.94 20.72
N GLY A 244 5.99 68.05 19.79
CA GLY A 244 6.83 66.94 19.31
C GLY A 244 6.11 66.01 18.31
N MET A 245 6.40 66.13 17.01
CA MET A 245 6.03 65.15 15.96
C MET A 245 7.07 63.99 15.90
N PRO A 246 6.92 62.95 15.05
CA PRO A 246 5.98 61.84 15.14
C PRO A 246 6.73 60.48 15.19
N MET A 247 6.12 59.41 15.73
CA MET A 247 6.66 58.04 15.56
C MET A 247 5.55 57.10 15.09
N ALA A 248 5.76 56.51 13.91
CA ALA A 248 4.90 55.51 13.31
C ALA A 248 4.87 54.22 14.15
N PRO A 249 3.71 53.54 14.28
CA PRO A 249 3.66 52.24 14.94
C PRO A 249 4.10 51.10 13.99
N PRO A 250 4.66 50.01 14.55
CA PRO A 250 5.33 48.97 13.79
C PRO A 250 4.37 47.97 13.14
N ALA A 251 4.79 47.41 12.01
CA ALA A 251 4.12 46.30 11.34
C ALA A 251 4.09 45.05 12.22
N LEU A 252 2.92 44.40 12.30
CA LEU A 252 2.78 43.09 12.95
C LEU A 252 3.26 41.97 12.01
N PRO A 253 4.02 40.98 12.51
CA PRO A 253 4.57 39.90 11.70
C PRO A 253 3.55 38.78 11.46
N GLY A 254 3.59 38.19 10.25
CA GLY A 254 3.08 36.85 9.99
C GLY A 254 1.67 36.77 9.41
N GLN A 255 1.45 37.31 8.21
CA GLN A 255 0.46 36.74 7.29
C GLN A 255 1.18 35.73 6.41
N ASP A 256 1.08 34.46 6.77
CA ASP A 256 1.44 33.38 5.86
C ASP A 256 0.38 33.27 4.75
N VAL A 257 0.87 33.64 3.58
CA VAL A 257 0.48 33.28 2.23
C VAL A 257 -0.38 32.01 2.15
N TYR A 258 -1.67 32.17 1.81
CA TYR A 258 -2.39 31.13 1.07
C TYR A 258 -2.44 31.53 -0.40
N MET A 259 -1.73 30.74 -1.21
CA MET A 259 -1.84 30.75 -2.66
C MET A 259 -3.28 30.43 -3.08
N GLN A 260 -3.81 31.27 -3.97
CA GLN A 260 -4.93 30.92 -4.84
C GLN A 260 -4.39 30.50 -6.22
N PRO A 261 -5.05 29.56 -6.92
CA PRO A 261 -4.55 28.95 -8.15
C PRO A 261 -4.73 29.87 -9.37
N TYR A 262 -3.77 29.78 -10.30
CA TYR A 262 -3.86 30.41 -11.62
C TYR A 262 -4.95 29.73 -12.47
N THR A 263 -5.85 30.55 -13.00
CA THR A 263 -6.68 30.24 -14.18
C THR A 263 -6.39 31.28 -15.25
N GLN A 264 -5.63 30.89 -16.26
CA GLN A 264 -5.95 30.90 -17.70
C GLN A 264 -4.74 30.41 -18.49
#